data_AF-A0A2V8RZY5-F1
#
_entry.id   AF-A0A2V8RZY5-F1
#
_cell.length_a   1.000
_cell.length_b   1.000
_cell.length_c   1.000
_cell.angle_alpha   90.00
_cell.angle_beta   90.00
_cell.angle_gamma   90.00
#
_symmetry.space_group_name_H-M   'P 1'
#
loop_
_entity.id
_entity.type
_entity.pdbx_description
1 polymer ?
#
loop_
_entity_poly.entity_id
_entity_poly.type
_entity_poly.pdbx_seq_one_letter_code
_entity_poly.pdbx_strand_id
1 'polypeptide(L)'
;MTDKKHWASTVAGWFIERDENEQAAPAAEISADEADAIIRAASGASAAQTGAATYATPSPTQTVFQTAPPPPTGGQVNFEAVFDSAGVDTEERARVAKTVELLKSLPAGTDAGLKKQIVEASLKAFGVPIEKIIEAGVEEIQALDGYIRNAATDNEKLMQESDARIKQYEEEIKNIRAIMQQSVEELQTVIKVCNDKKLEVQQVLEFFGQAKVAEVVKDSPKLHDPSATSNPPTS
;
A
#
# COMPACT_ATOMS: atom_id res chain seq x y z
N MET A 1 5.49 -47.91 -12.85
CA MET A 1 4.66 -48.12 -14.06
C MET A 1 3.35 -47.42 -13.81
N THR A 2 3.06 -46.43 -14.64
CA THR A 2 2.09 -45.36 -14.41
C THR A 2 0.81 -45.71 -15.14
N ASP A 3 -0.24 -46.10 -14.42
CA ASP A 3 -1.57 -46.28 -15.02
C ASP A 3 -2.28 -44.92 -15.13
N LYS A 4 -2.28 -44.39 -16.36
CA LYS A 4 -2.99 -43.18 -16.78
C LYS A 4 -4.50 -43.41 -16.68
N LYS A 5 -5.16 -42.77 -15.72
CA LYS A 5 -6.62 -42.58 -15.71
C LYS A 5 -7.01 -41.64 -16.85
N HIS A 6 -7.70 -42.16 -17.86
CA HIS A 6 -8.38 -41.38 -18.91
C HIS A 6 -9.60 -40.68 -18.29
N TRP A 7 -9.60 -39.34 -18.23
CA TRP A 7 -10.74 -38.53 -17.75
C TRP A 7 -11.15 -37.41 -18.71
N ALA A 8 -10.65 -37.42 -19.94
CA ALA A 8 -11.05 -36.46 -20.98
C ALA A 8 -12.02 -37.12 -21.96
N SER A 9 -13.31 -37.13 -21.65
CA SER A 9 -14.38 -37.32 -22.65
C SER A 9 -15.08 -35.98 -22.77
N THR A 10 -14.67 -35.20 -23.77
CA THR A 10 -15.27 -33.90 -24.09
C THR A 10 -16.51 -34.15 -24.94
N VAL A 11 -17.68 -33.80 -24.42
CA VAL A 11 -18.95 -33.98 -25.14
C VAL A 11 -19.13 -32.84 -26.16
N ALA A 12 -18.64 -33.05 -27.38
CA ALA A 12 -18.96 -32.21 -28.53
C ALA A 12 -20.30 -32.68 -29.14
N GLY A 13 -21.35 -31.86 -29.02
CA GLY A 13 -22.67 -32.19 -29.58
C GLY A 13 -23.49 -33.17 -28.75
N TRP A 14 -24.69 -33.51 -29.23
CA TRP A 14 -25.68 -34.32 -28.50
C TRP A 14 -25.28 -35.81 -28.36
N PHE A 15 -24.13 -36.22 -28.90
CA PHE A 15 -23.59 -37.57 -28.84
C PHE A 15 -22.13 -37.57 -28.40
N ILE A 16 -21.66 -38.69 -27.85
CA ILE A 16 -20.25 -38.87 -27.48
C ILE A 16 -19.50 -39.32 -28.73
N GLU A 17 -18.68 -38.45 -29.30
CA GLU A 17 -17.61 -38.85 -30.22
C GLU A 17 -16.41 -39.34 -29.40
N ARG A 18 -15.94 -40.55 -29.71
CA ARG A 18 -14.70 -41.12 -29.15
C ARG A 18 -13.59 -40.74 -30.14
N ASP A 19 -12.90 -39.64 -29.90
CA ASP A 19 -11.82 -39.17 -30.78
C ASP A 19 -10.59 -40.11 -30.71
N GLU A 20 -10.37 -40.87 -31.78
CA GLU A 20 -9.04 -41.32 -32.21
C GLU A 20 -8.49 -40.29 -33.22
N ASN A 21 -7.99 -39.13 -32.74
CA ASN A 21 -6.92 -38.43 -33.45
C ASN A 21 -6.27 -37.34 -32.60
N GLU A 22 -4.99 -37.53 -32.29
CA GLU A 22 -4.10 -36.45 -31.86
C GLU A 22 -3.87 -35.49 -33.04
N GLN A 23 -4.28 -34.23 -32.90
CA GLN A 23 -3.56 -33.13 -33.54
C GLN A 23 -3.63 -31.90 -32.65
N ALA A 24 -2.51 -31.63 -31.98
CA ALA A 24 -2.29 -30.48 -31.12
C ALA A 24 -2.53 -29.16 -31.86
N ALA A 25 -3.37 -28.30 -31.28
CA ALA A 25 -3.38 -26.86 -31.51
C ALA A 25 -3.09 -26.17 -30.17
N PRO A 26 -2.26 -25.12 -30.15
CA PRO A 26 -1.61 -24.64 -28.94
C PRO A 26 -2.58 -23.92 -28.03
N ALA A 27 -2.51 -24.24 -26.73
CA ALA A 27 -3.05 -23.42 -25.67
C ALA A 27 -2.37 -22.04 -25.75
N ALA A 28 -3.15 -20.97 -25.83
CA ALA A 28 -2.67 -19.62 -25.56
C ALA A 28 -2.32 -19.56 -24.07
N GLU A 29 -1.07 -19.91 -23.75
CA GLU A 29 -0.45 -19.64 -22.46
C GLU A 29 -0.30 -18.13 -22.36
N ILE A 30 -1.08 -17.50 -21.48
CA ILE A 30 -0.77 -16.15 -21.03
C ILE A 30 0.56 -16.27 -20.27
N SER A 31 1.62 -15.77 -20.89
CA SER A 31 2.96 -15.83 -20.32
C SER A 31 3.02 -15.00 -19.03
N ALA A 32 3.90 -15.38 -18.11
CA ALA A 32 4.11 -14.68 -16.84
C ALA A 32 4.46 -13.18 -17.02
N ASP A 33 4.98 -12.79 -18.19
CA ASP A 33 5.26 -11.40 -18.55
C ASP A 33 3.99 -10.57 -18.83
N GLU A 34 2.91 -11.19 -19.30
CA GLU A 34 1.63 -10.51 -19.57
C GLU A 34 0.84 -10.25 -18.29
N ALA A 35 0.92 -11.17 -17.32
CA ALA A 35 0.35 -10.97 -15.99
C ALA A 35 1.06 -9.84 -15.22
N ASP A 36 2.38 -9.73 -15.36
CA ASP A 36 3.16 -8.67 -14.73
C ASP A 36 2.92 -7.29 -15.38
N ALA A 37 2.65 -7.26 -16.70
CA ALA A 37 2.24 -6.05 -17.41
C ALA A 37 0.86 -5.52 -16.97
N ILE A 38 -0.10 -6.40 -16.67
CA ILE A 38 -1.43 -6.01 -16.18
C ILE A 38 -1.36 -5.49 -14.73
N ILE A 39 -0.53 -6.09 -13.88
CA ILE A 39 -0.30 -5.61 -12.50
C ILE A 39 0.40 -4.24 -12.51
N ARG A 40 1.33 -4.02 -13.45
CA ARG A 40 2.02 -2.72 -13.64
C ARG A 40 1.11 -1.64 -14.22
N ALA A 41 0.17 -2.01 -15.09
CA ALA A 41 -0.85 -1.11 -15.63
C ALA A 41 -1.91 -0.72 -14.58
N ALA A 42 -2.26 -1.64 -13.67
CA ALA A 42 -3.17 -1.35 -12.56
C ALA A 42 -2.53 -0.51 -11.43
N SER A 43 -1.20 -0.47 -11.34
CA SER A 43 -0.44 0.33 -10.36
C SER A 43 0.04 1.69 -10.91
N GLY A 44 -0.26 2.00 -12.18
CA GLY A 44 0.19 3.21 -12.89
C GLY A 44 -0.70 4.46 -12.75
N ALA A 45 -1.77 4.41 -11.95
CA ALA A 45 -2.65 5.55 -11.71
C ALA A 45 -2.77 5.90 -10.21
N SER A 46 -1.64 5.96 -9.49
CA SER A 46 -1.57 6.75 -8.27
C SER A 46 -1.23 8.20 -8.67
N ALA A 47 -2.25 8.89 -9.15
CA ALA A 47 -2.23 10.34 -9.20
C ALA A 47 -1.99 10.86 -7.78
N ALA A 48 -0.85 11.53 -7.59
CA ALA A 48 -0.60 12.56 -6.60
C ALA A 48 -1.60 12.61 -5.43
N GLN A 49 -1.43 11.72 -4.45
CA GLN A 49 -1.77 12.05 -3.08
C GLN A 49 -0.48 12.45 -2.40
N THR A 50 -0.14 13.73 -2.54
CA THR A 50 0.42 14.49 -1.42
C THR A 50 -0.60 14.44 -0.29
N GLY A 51 -0.67 13.27 0.37
CA GLY A 51 -1.25 13.14 1.69
C GLY A 51 -0.30 13.88 2.63
N ALA A 52 -0.48 15.20 2.72
CA ALA A 52 -0.13 15.91 3.92
C ALA A 52 -0.87 15.18 5.04
N ALA A 53 -0.16 14.25 5.70
CA ALA A 53 -0.62 13.60 6.91
C ALA A 53 -1.15 14.72 7.79
N THR A 54 -2.44 14.67 8.09
CA THR A 54 -3.08 15.65 8.93
C THR A 54 -2.56 15.39 10.34
N TYR A 55 -1.43 15.99 10.68
CA TYR A 55 -0.87 16.02 12.02
C TYR A 55 -1.71 16.96 12.88
N ALA A 56 -2.95 16.58 13.16
CA ALA A 56 -3.82 17.30 14.05
C ALA A 56 -4.30 16.35 15.14
N THR A 57 -3.38 16.01 16.05
CA THR A 57 -3.76 15.76 17.44
C THR A 57 -2.54 16.01 18.33
N PRO A 58 -2.57 17.03 19.21
CA PRO A 58 -1.48 17.24 20.16
C PRO A 58 -1.35 16.00 21.05
N SER A 59 -0.20 15.35 20.97
CA SER A 59 0.16 14.25 21.89
C SER A 59 0.35 14.82 23.31
N PRO A 60 -0.11 14.14 24.37
CA PRO A 60 -0.18 14.67 25.74
C PRO A 60 1.17 14.87 26.46
N THR A 61 2.30 14.74 25.76
CA THR A 61 3.66 15.02 26.28
C THR A 61 4.09 16.48 26.12
N GLN A 62 3.17 17.40 25.82
CA GLN A 62 3.43 18.85 25.73
C GLN A 62 3.72 19.47 27.11
N THR A 63 4.91 19.19 27.65
CA THR A 63 5.43 19.92 28.82
C THR A 63 6.36 21.08 28.45
N VAL A 64 6.86 21.14 27.20
CA VAL A 64 7.80 22.17 26.74
C VAL A 64 7.27 23.04 25.59
N PHE A 65 6.16 22.65 24.95
CA PHE A 65 5.56 23.42 23.86
C PHE A 65 4.23 24.03 24.31
N GLN A 66 4.06 25.32 24.02
CA GLN A 66 2.81 26.05 24.25
C GLN A 66 1.81 25.80 23.11
N THR A 67 2.32 25.55 21.90
CA THR A 67 1.53 25.20 20.72
C THR A 67 2.14 24.00 20.00
N ALA A 68 1.35 23.26 19.23
CA ALA A 68 1.85 22.11 18.48
C ALA A 68 3.01 22.55 17.55
N PRO A 69 4.20 21.93 17.66
CA PRO A 69 5.33 22.31 16.83
C PRO A 69 5.10 21.93 15.36
N PRO A 70 5.71 22.67 14.40
CA PRO A 70 5.53 22.43 12.98
C PRO A 70 6.12 21.07 12.57
N PRO A 71 5.48 20.31 11.66
CA PRO A 71 6.05 19.04 11.20
C PRO A 71 7.34 19.26 10.37
N PRO A 72 8.34 18.36 10.47
CA PRO A 72 9.53 18.44 9.65
C PRO A 72 9.14 18.20 8.18
N THR A 73 9.51 19.11 7.29
CA THR A 73 9.17 19.02 5.86
C THR A 73 10.37 18.48 5.10
N GLY A 74 10.32 17.23 4.63
CA GLY A 74 11.39 16.61 3.84
C GLY A 74 12.74 16.53 4.56
N GLY A 75 12.73 16.38 5.90
CA GLY A 75 13.94 16.37 6.73
C GLY A 75 14.51 17.76 7.06
N GLN A 76 13.86 18.84 6.59
CA GLN A 76 14.20 20.20 7.00
C GLN A 76 13.39 20.60 8.24
N VAL A 77 14.07 21.25 9.19
CA VAL A 77 13.48 21.77 10.43
C VAL A 77 13.41 23.28 10.34
N ASN A 78 12.21 23.84 10.57
CA ASN A 78 12.06 25.28 10.74
C ASN A 78 12.31 25.65 12.21
N PHE A 79 13.55 25.97 12.55
CA PHE A 79 13.96 26.28 13.91
C PHE A 79 13.21 27.46 14.51
N GLU A 80 12.94 28.50 13.73
CA GLU A 80 12.17 29.65 14.19
C GLU A 80 10.77 29.25 14.65
N ALA A 81 10.05 28.49 13.83
CA ALA A 81 8.72 28.02 14.20
C ALA A 81 8.73 26.99 15.35
N VAL A 82 9.80 26.22 15.53
CA VAL A 82 9.98 25.33 16.70
C VAL A 82 10.14 26.16 17.98
N PHE A 83 10.98 27.21 17.95
CA PHE A 83 11.20 28.08 19.09
C PHE A 83 9.96 28.90 19.43
N ASP A 84 9.27 29.45 18.42
CA ASP A 84 8.00 30.16 18.62
C ASP A 84 6.95 29.23 19.26
N SER A 85 6.90 27.97 18.85
CA SER A 85 5.98 26.98 19.43
C SER A 85 6.32 26.63 20.89
N ALA A 86 7.59 26.75 21.26
CA ALA A 86 8.06 26.58 22.64
C ALA A 86 7.86 27.83 23.50
N GLY A 87 7.54 28.98 22.87
CA GLY A 87 7.37 30.26 23.55
C GLY A 87 8.66 31.05 23.75
N VAL A 88 9.76 30.68 23.08
CA VAL A 88 11.03 31.41 23.13
C VAL A 88 10.92 32.65 22.23
N ASP A 89 11.01 33.83 22.84
CA ASP A 89 10.76 35.06 22.11
C ASP A 89 11.92 35.47 21.17
N THR A 90 11.65 36.37 20.22
CA THR A 90 12.66 36.79 19.24
C THR A 90 13.84 37.55 19.87
N GLU A 91 13.63 38.25 20.99
CA GLU A 91 14.70 38.99 21.69
C GLU A 91 15.63 38.05 22.47
N GLU A 92 15.10 36.99 23.05
CA GLU A 92 15.81 35.87 23.68
C GLU A 92 16.67 35.15 22.65
N ARG A 93 16.06 34.75 21.53
CA ARG A 93 16.78 34.16 20.38
C ARG A 93 17.89 35.07 19.86
N ALA A 94 17.62 36.38 19.74
CA ALA A 94 18.62 37.34 19.27
C ALA A 94 19.81 37.47 20.23
N ARG A 95 19.60 37.34 21.55
CA ARG A 95 20.67 37.36 22.55
C ARG A 95 21.57 36.12 22.43
N VAL A 96 20.98 34.95 22.24
CA VAL A 96 21.73 33.70 21.99
C VAL A 96 22.50 33.79 20.67
N ALA A 97 21.85 34.22 19.59
CA ALA A 97 22.47 34.36 18.27
C ALA A 97 23.69 35.30 18.27
N LYS A 98 23.58 36.48 18.90
CA LYS A 98 24.70 37.43 19.05
C LYS A 98 25.86 36.83 19.86
N THR A 99 25.54 36.05 20.89
CA THR A 99 26.56 35.39 21.72
C THR A 99 27.28 34.30 20.93
N VAL A 100 26.55 33.52 20.12
CA VAL A 100 27.13 32.52 19.21
C VAL A 100 28.01 33.19 18.16
N GLU A 101 27.58 34.31 17.58
CA GLU A 101 28.38 35.08 16.62
C GLU A 101 29.69 35.58 17.24
N LEU A 102 29.62 36.16 18.44
CA LEU A 102 30.80 36.59 19.21
C LEU A 102 31.74 35.42 19.53
N LEU A 103 31.20 34.25 19.87
CA LEU A 103 32.00 33.05 20.13
C LEU A 103 32.70 32.51 18.88
N LYS A 104 32.09 32.70 17.70
CA LYS A 104 32.64 32.32 16.38
C LYS A 104 33.66 33.32 15.86
N SER A 105 33.55 34.60 16.21
CA SER A 105 34.51 35.64 15.80
C SER A 105 35.84 35.57 16.54
N LEU A 106 35.93 34.81 17.64
CA LEU A 106 37.15 34.66 18.42
C LEU A 106 38.17 33.74 17.70
N PRO A 107 39.47 34.08 17.73
CA PRO A 107 40.51 33.28 17.07
C PRO A 107 40.53 31.83 17.56
N ALA A 108 40.66 30.89 16.61
CA ALA A 108 40.90 29.48 16.93
C ALA A 108 42.21 29.33 17.71
N GLY A 109 42.16 28.63 18.85
CA GLY A 109 43.32 28.45 19.74
C GLY A 109 43.42 29.44 20.91
N THR A 110 42.44 30.34 21.07
CA THR A 110 42.31 31.15 22.30
C THR A 110 42.04 30.23 23.50
N ASP A 111 42.81 30.40 24.57
CA ASP A 111 42.58 29.68 25.84
C ASP A 111 41.13 29.87 26.32
N ALA A 112 40.53 28.81 26.88
CA ALA A 112 39.12 28.82 27.28
C ALA A 112 38.82 29.88 28.37
N GLY A 113 39.76 30.10 29.29
CA GLY A 113 39.62 31.11 30.35
C GLY A 113 39.66 32.53 29.77
N LEU A 114 40.61 32.80 28.87
CA LEU A 114 40.69 34.08 28.17
C LEU A 114 39.48 34.32 27.26
N LYS A 115 39.00 33.27 26.57
CA LYS A 115 37.79 33.32 25.73
C LYS A 115 36.58 33.73 26.54
N LYS A 116 36.39 33.10 27.72
CA LYS A 116 35.31 33.43 28.65
C LYS A 116 35.40 34.90 29.11
N GLN A 117 36.57 35.37 29.52
CA GLN A 117 36.75 36.75 29.97
C GLN A 117 36.43 37.78 28.88
N ILE A 118 36.88 37.54 27.64
CA ILE A 118 36.59 38.42 26.50
C ILE A 118 35.08 38.47 26.23
N VAL A 119 34.42 37.32 26.24
CA VAL A 119 32.97 37.23 26.00
C VAL A 119 32.19 37.92 27.11
N GLU A 120 32.48 37.64 28.38
CA GLU A 120 31.80 38.28 29.53
C GLU A 120 31.99 39.79 29.53
N ALA A 121 33.21 40.27 29.28
CA ALA A 121 33.50 41.70 29.20
C ALA A 121 32.75 42.35 28.03
N SER A 122 32.70 41.69 26.87
CA SER A 122 31.99 42.17 25.68
C SER A 122 30.48 42.24 25.93
N LEU A 123 29.88 41.16 26.43
CA LEU A 123 28.45 41.10 26.76
C LEU A 123 28.07 42.19 27.78
N LYS A 124 28.91 42.38 28.81
CA LYS A 124 28.71 43.45 29.79
C LYS A 124 28.82 44.85 29.17
N ALA A 125 29.77 45.07 28.27
CA ALA A 125 29.93 46.35 27.58
C ALA A 125 28.74 46.69 26.66
N PHE A 126 28.13 45.69 26.05
CA PHE A 126 26.92 45.83 25.23
C PHE A 126 25.61 45.77 26.03
N GLY A 127 25.68 45.67 27.36
CA GLY A 127 24.51 45.64 28.23
C GLY A 127 23.65 44.39 28.09
N VAL A 128 24.20 43.28 27.61
CA VAL A 128 23.47 42.01 27.45
C VAL A 128 23.58 41.20 28.75
N PRO A 129 22.46 40.91 29.45
CA PRO A 129 22.50 40.15 30.70
C PRO A 129 22.89 38.69 30.45
N ILE A 130 23.96 38.22 31.10
CA ILE A 130 24.49 36.87 30.91
C ILE A 130 23.48 35.82 31.37
N GLU A 131 22.81 36.07 32.49
CA GLU A 131 21.79 35.18 33.05
C GLU A 131 20.65 34.95 32.06
N LYS A 132 20.25 36.01 31.33
CA LYS A 132 19.20 35.92 30.30
C LYS A 132 19.64 35.17 29.05
N ILE A 133 20.92 35.20 28.70
CA ILE A 133 21.45 34.38 27.60
C ILE A 133 21.45 32.90 28.00
N ILE A 134 21.82 32.60 29.25
CA ILE A 134 21.84 31.22 29.75
C ILE A 134 20.41 30.67 29.80
N GLU A 135 19.45 31.43 30.32
CA GLU A 135 18.02 31.08 30.34
C GLU A 135 17.52 30.77 28.91
N ALA A 136 17.65 31.73 27.98
CA ALA A 136 17.25 31.54 26.59
C ALA A 136 17.94 30.35 25.90
N GLY A 137 19.24 30.15 26.17
CA GLY A 137 19.99 29.02 25.59
C GLY A 137 19.52 27.66 26.11
N VAL A 138 19.13 27.58 27.39
CA VAL A 138 18.55 26.35 27.97
C VAL A 138 17.15 26.10 27.40
N GLU A 139 16.33 27.14 27.24
CA GLU A 139 15.00 27.04 26.63
C GLU A 139 15.07 26.60 25.17
N GLU A 140 15.99 27.14 24.37
CA GLU A 140 16.21 26.68 22.99
C GLU A 140 16.59 25.20 22.95
N ILE A 141 17.49 24.73 23.83
CA ILE A 141 17.85 23.30 23.90
C ILE A 141 16.64 22.44 24.29
N GLN A 142 15.87 22.86 25.29
CA GLN A 142 14.67 22.13 25.72
C GLN A 142 13.61 22.06 24.61
N ALA A 143 13.44 23.14 23.85
CA ALA A 143 12.57 23.17 22.69
C ALA A 143 13.02 22.16 21.63
N LEU A 144 14.32 22.11 21.30
CA LEU A 144 14.87 21.19 20.31
C LEU A 144 14.77 19.73 20.77
N ASP A 145 15.10 19.43 22.02
CA ASP A 145 14.97 18.08 22.60
C ASP A 145 13.50 17.63 22.62
N GLY A 146 12.59 18.54 23.00
CA GLY A 146 11.16 18.31 22.94
C GLY A 146 10.70 17.99 21.52
N TYR A 147 11.20 18.76 20.54
CA TYR A 147 10.86 18.58 19.13
C TYR A 147 11.26 17.20 18.63
N ILE A 148 12.49 16.77 18.94
CA ILE A 148 13.02 15.45 18.57
C ILE A 148 12.19 14.33 19.20
N ARG A 149 11.85 14.44 20.50
CA ARG A 149 11.02 13.44 21.19
C ARG A 149 9.62 13.35 20.59
N ASN A 150 8.98 14.49 20.33
CA ASN A 150 7.66 14.52 19.70
C ASN A 150 7.69 13.88 18.32
N ALA A 151 8.68 14.24 17.49
CA ALA A 151 8.84 13.64 16.17
C ALA A 151 9.06 12.13 16.24
N ALA A 152 9.81 11.64 17.24
CA ALA A 152 10.01 10.21 17.45
C ALA A 152 8.71 9.50 17.85
N THR A 153 7.95 10.08 18.79
CA THR A 153 6.64 9.53 19.22
C THR A 153 5.62 9.51 18.08
N ASP A 154 5.53 10.59 17.31
CA ASP A 154 4.59 10.67 16.18
C ASP A 154 4.95 9.66 15.09
N ASN A 155 6.26 9.47 14.83
CA ASN A 155 6.73 8.46 13.88
C ASN A 155 6.43 7.03 14.39
N GLU A 156 6.67 6.75 15.67
CA GLU A 156 6.33 5.45 16.24
C GLU A 156 4.83 5.15 16.13
N LYS A 157 3.97 6.13 16.44
CA LYS A 157 2.53 6.00 16.28
C LYS A 157 2.14 5.74 14.81
N LEU A 158 2.72 6.49 13.88
CA LEU A 158 2.49 6.30 12.45
C LEU A 158 2.90 4.89 11.99
N MET A 159 4.03 4.39 12.47
CA MET A 159 4.48 3.02 12.18
C MET A 159 3.49 1.99 12.72
N GLN A 160 3.05 2.12 13.97
CA GLN A 160 2.08 1.20 14.58
C GLN A 160 0.74 1.19 13.84
N GLU A 161 0.21 2.37 13.49
CA GLU A 161 -1.04 2.49 12.72
C GLU A 161 -0.90 1.91 11.31
N SER A 162 0.24 2.13 10.66
CA SER A 162 0.54 1.58 9.34
C SER A 162 0.64 0.05 9.36
N ASP A 163 1.35 -0.52 10.33
CA ASP A 163 1.49 -1.96 10.51
C ASP A 163 0.14 -2.63 10.78
N ALA A 164 -0.71 -2.01 11.61
CA ALA A 164 -2.06 -2.50 11.88
C ALA A 164 -2.90 -2.52 10.59
N ARG A 165 -2.80 -1.47 9.78
CA ARG A 165 -3.51 -1.36 8.50
C ARG A 165 -3.00 -2.35 7.45
N ILE A 166 -1.68 -2.59 7.40
CA ILE A 166 -1.10 -3.62 6.54
C ILE A 166 -1.67 -5.00 6.90
N LYS A 167 -1.68 -5.36 8.18
CA LYS A 167 -2.24 -6.65 8.64
C LYS A 167 -3.72 -6.80 8.26
N GLN A 168 -4.51 -5.74 8.43
CA GLN A 168 -5.91 -5.74 8.01
C GLN A 168 -6.06 -6.04 6.51
N TYR A 169 -5.27 -5.39 5.66
CA TYR A 169 -5.32 -5.65 4.21
C TYR A 169 -4.82 -7.05 3.85
N GLU A 170 -3.81 -7.58 4.53
CA GLU A 170 -3.36 -8.96 4.33
C GLU A 170 -4.46 -9.98 4.66
N GLU A 171 -5.20 -9.77 5.75
CA GLU A 171 -6.36 -10.59 6.12
C GLU A 171 -7.47 -10.50 5.07
N GLU A 172 -7.76 -9.30 4.57
CA GLU A 172 -8.76 -9.08 3.53
C GLU A 172 -8.37 -9.79 2.21
N ILE A 173 -7.11 -9.67 1.79
CA ILE A 173 -6.58 -10.40 0.62
C ILE A 173 -6.73 -11.91 0.81
N LYS A 174 -6.41 -12.43 1.99
CA LYS A 174 -6.57 -13.85 2.30
C LYS A 174 -8.04 -14.29 2.20
N ASN A 175 -8.96 -13.49 2.72
CA ASN A 175 -10.39 -13.79 2.68
C ASN A 175 -10.92 -13.80 1.23
N ILE A 176 -10.56 -12.78 0.44
CA ILE A 176 -10.95 -12.70 -0.97
C ILE A 176 -10.44 -13.92 -1.75
N ARG A 177 -9.18 -14.32 -1.53
CA ARG A 177 -8.63 -15.53 -2.16
C ARG A 177 -9.39 -16.80 -1.77
N ALA A 178 -9.81 -16.92 -0.51
CA ALA A 178 -10.61 -18.06 -0.06
C ALA A 178 -11.98 -18.10 -0.76
N ILE A 179 -12.65 -16.95 -0.90
CA ILE A 179 -13.92 -16.84 -1.63
C ILE A 179 -13.74 -17.24 -3.11
N MET A 180 -12.66 -16.77 -3.75
CA MET A 180 -12.36 -17.15 -5.13
C MET A 180 -12.17 -18.67 -5.28
N GLN A 181 -11.40 -19.28 -4.38
CA GLN A 181 -11.18 -20.72 -4.39
C GLN A 181 -12.47 -21.50 -4.19
N GLN A 182 -13.31 -21.08 -3.24
CA GLN A 182 -14.62 -21.69 -3.01
C GLN A 182 -15.51 -21.60 -4.25
N SER A 183 -15.53 -20.44 -4.93
CA SER A 183 -16.31 -20.27 -6.16
C SER A 183 -15.86 -21.21 -7.29
N VAL A 184 -14.55 -21.47 -7.41
CA VAL A 184 -14.02 -22.44 -8.38
C VAL A 184 -14.47 -23.87 -8.03
N GLU A 185 -14.43 -24.26 -6.76
CA GLU A 185 -14.86 -25.59 -6.30
C GLU A 185 -16.37 -25.80 -6.50
N GLU A 186 -17.18 -24.79 -6.21
CA GLU A 186 -18.61 -24.78 -6.47
C GLU A 186 -18.90 -24.93 -7.97
N LEU A 187 -18.21 -24.17 -8.83
CA LEU A 187 -18.35 -24.27 -10.28
C LEU A 187 -17.99 -25.66 -10.80
N GLN A 188 -16.88 -26.25 -10.33
CA GLN A 188 -16.50 -27.61 -10.69
C GLN A 188 -17.57 -28.65 -10.29
N THR A 189 -18.17 -28.47 -9.11
CA THR A 189 -19.27 -29.32 -8.62
C THR A 189 -20.51 -29.18 -9.52
N VAL A 190 -20.88 -27.95 -9.87
CA VAL A 190 -22.00 -27.69 -10.80
C VAL A 190 -21.75 -28.34 -12.15
N ILE A 191 -20.56 -28.16 -12.73
CA ILE A 191 -20.18 -28.78 -14.01
C ILE A 191 -20.34 -30.30 -13.93
N LYS A 192 -19.84 -30.93 -12.86
CA LYS A 192 -19.94 -32.37 -12.67
C LYS A 192 -21.40 -32.82 -12.61
N VAL A 193 -22.21 -32.22 -11.75
CA VAL A 193 -23.63 -32.60 -11.58
C VAL A 193 -24.41 -32.41 -12.89
N CYS A 194 -24.16 -31.32 -13.62
CA CYS A 194 -24.77 -31.08 -14.92
C CYS A 194 -24.34 -32.13 -15.97
N ASN A 195 -23.06 -32.50 -16.00
CA ASN A 195 -22.56 -33.53 -16.90
C ASN A 195 -23.12 -34.92 -16.58
N ASP A 196 -23.16 -35.29 -15.30
CA ASP A 196 -23.78 -36.54 -14.84
C ASP A 196 -25.24 -36.60 -15.30
N LYS A 197 -25.99 -35.49 -15.14
CA LYS A 197 -27.37 -35.42 -15.61
C LYS A 197 -27.49 -35.47 -17.13
N LYS A 198 -26.58 -34.81 -17.85
CA LYS A 198 -26.55 -34.84 -19.33
C LYS A 198 -26.35 -36.27 -19.83
N LEU A 199 -25.49 -37.06 -19.19
CA LEU A 199 -25.27 -38.46 -19.53
C LEU A 199 -26.52 -39.32 -19.29
N GLU A 200 -27.21 -39.15 -18.16
CA GLU A 200 -28.50 -39.83 -17.91
C GLU A 200 -29.54 -39.51 -18.98
N VAL A 201 -29.66 -38.23 -19.37
CA VAL A 201 -30.60 -37.81 -20.42
C VAL A 201 -30.16 -38.34 -21.79
N GLN A 202 -28.86 -38.38 -22.07
CA GLN A 202 -28.34 -38.98 -23.31
C GLN A 202 -28.72 -40.46 -23.42
N GLN A 203 -28.67 -41.24 -22.34
CA GLN A 203 -29.12 -42.64 -22.38
C GLN A 203 -30.59 -42.77 -22.81
N VAL A 204 -31.45 -41.84 -22.38
CA VAL A 204 -32.85 -41.80 -22.84
C VAL A 204 -32.94 -41.46 -24.32
N LEU A 205 -32.17 -40.48 -24.79
CA LEU A 205 -32.15 -40.10 -26.21
C LEU A 205 -31.60 -41.22 -27.11
N GLU A 206 -30.53 -41.90 -26.67
CA GLU A 206 -29.91 -43.04 -27.37
C GLU A 206 -30.89 -44.22 -27.51
N PHE A 207 -31.72 -44.47 -26.50
CA PHE A 207 -32.77 -45.50 -26.57
C PHE A 207 -33.74 -45.28 -27.76
N PHE A 208 -34.05 -44.03 -28.11
CA PHE A 208 -34.91 -43.70 -29.26
C PHE A 208 -34.16 -43.64 -30.60
N GLY A 209 -32.83 -43.66 -30.57
CA GLY A 209 -31.96 -43.62 -31.75
C GLY A 209 -31.76 -42.21 -32.32
N GLN A 210 -30.55 -41.98 -32.86
CA GLN A 210 -30.10 -40.64 -33.27
C GLN A 210 -30.94 -40.01 -34.38
N ALA A 211 -31.46 -40.81 -35.32
CA ALA A 211 -32.25 -40.32 -36.44
C ALA A 211 -33.56 -39.65 -35.98
N LYS A 212 -34.24 -40.25 -34.98
CA LYS A 212 -35.50 -39.69 -34.47
C LYS A 212 -35.25 -38.44 -33.62
N VAL A 213 -34.16 -38.41 -32.87
CA VAL A 213 -33.74 -37.22 -32.12
C VAL A 213 -33.42 -36.06 -33.06
N ALA A 214 -32.69 -36.30 -34.15
CA ALA A 214 -32.35 -35.27 -35.13
C ALA A 214 -33.58 -34.65 -35.82
N GLU A 215 -34.58 -35.47 -36.17
CA GLU A 215 -35.86 -35.01 -36.72
C GLU A 215 -36.57 -34.06 -35.72
N VAL A 216 -36.68 -34.46 -34.45
CA VAL A 216 -37.35 -33.67 -33.40
C VAL A 216 -36.58 -32.39 -33.07
N VAL A 217 -35.24 -32.41 -33.10
CA VAL A 217 -34.42 -31.21 -32.89
C VAL A 217 -34.67 -30.18 -34.00
N LYS A 218 -34.73 -30.62 -35.25
CA LYS A 218 -34.96 -29.74 -36.41
C LYS A 218 -36.35 -29.10 -36.40
N ASP A 219 -37.36 -29.84 -35.97
CA ASP A 219 -38.75 -29.40 -36.02
C ASP A 219 -39.18 -28.62 -34.75
N SER A 220 -38.38 -28.67 -33.68
CA SER A 220 -38.74 -28.04 -32.40
C SER A 220 -38.28 -26.59 -32.31
N PRO A 221 -39.22 -25.63 -32.14
CA PRO A 221 -38.86 -24.21 -31.94
C PRO A 221 -38.24 -23.92 -30.56
N LYS A 222 -38.20 -24.91 -29.66
CA LYS A 222 -37.64 -24.78 -28.30
C LYS A 222 -36.18 -25.19 -28.20
N LEU A 223 -35.65 -25.84 -29.24
CA LEU A 223 -34.29 -26.37 -29.24
C LEU A 223 -33.39 -25.45 -30.07
N HIS A 224 -32.16 -25.26 -29.61
CA HIS A 224 -31.16 -24.50 -30.33
C HIS A 224 -30.03 -25.46 -30.69
N ASP A 225 -29.62 -25.42 -31.96
CA ASP A 225 -28.52 -26.23 -32.44
C ASP A 225 -27.22 -25.69 -31.82
N PRO A 226 -26.52 -26.48 -30.98
CA PRO A 226 -25.27 -26.04 -30.36
C PRO A 226 -24.17 -25.74 -31.39
N SER A 227 -24.28 -26.28 -32.62
CA SER A 227 -23.37 -26.04 -33.73
C SER A 227 -23.53 -24.65 -34.36
N ALA A 228 -24.65 -23.97 -34.11
CA ALA A 228 -24.90 -22.61 -34.61
C ALA A 228 -24.19 -21.52 -33.78
N THR A 229 -23.79 -21.84 -32.54
CA THR A 229 -23.21 -20.89 -31.58
C THR A 229 -21.67 -20.85 -31.54
N SER A 230 -20.96 -21.66 -32.32
CA SER A 230 -19.49 -21.75 -32.29
C SER A 230 -18.74 -20.79 -33.24
N ASN A 231 -19.41 -19.85 -33.89
CA ASN A 231 -18.73 -18.79 -34.65
C ASN A 231 -18.55 -17.54 -33.76
N PRO A 232 -17.33 -17.21 -33.30
CA PRO A 232 -17.08 -15.93 -32.68
C PRO A 232 -17.21 -14.81 -33.73
N PRO A 233 -17.77 -13.64 -33.40
CA PRO A 233 -17.66 -12.46 -34.25
C PRO A 233 -16.18 -12.05 -34.30
N THR A 234 -15.61 -12.08 -35.51
CA THR A 234 -14.34 -11.39 -35.80
C THR A 234 -14.54 -9.90 -35.57
N SER A 235 -13.85 -9.33 -34.59
CA SER A 235 -13.62 -7.89 -34.44
C SER A 235 -12.25 -7.67 -33.81
#